data_AF-A0A6L4AZA9-F1
#
_entry.id   AF-A0A6L4AZA9-F1
#
_cell.length_a   1.000
_cell.length_b   1.000
_cell.length_c   1.000
_cell.angle_alpha   90.00
_cell.angle_beta   90.00
_cell.angle_gamma   90.00
#
_symmetry.space_group_name_H-M   'P 1'
#
loop_
_entity.id
_entity.type
_entity.pdbx_description
1 polymer ?
#
loop_
_entity_poly.entity_id
_entity_poly.type
_entity_poly.pdbx_seq_one_letter_code
_entity_poly.pdbx_strand_id
1 'polypeptide(L)'
;MQPRLDGTSSFSLADDKVSVAVERVSNPRTPDNLSGTLALELWALPAPYQAGEPEGRQLATTTLGSLAGQQAWQDLAFNQALAAHPAGTWYIALLLREWSANGYVTRDFSNFPLPVTWNEASAVAPVEEAPAGSTSPAAKPATKAAPKAKAAAAAPASVSINTATAAELAAVKGLSKTVAAAIVAARPFKSLDELVGVKGMGVKSFDKLKGSLSL
;
A
#
# COMPACT_ATOMS: atom_id res chain seq x y z
N MET A 1 8.12 -14.72 20.79
CA MET A 1 6.88 -15.38 20.31
C MET A 1 6.05 -14.38 19.53
N GLN A 2 5.49 -14.77 18.38
CA GLN A 2 4.70 -13.89 17.52
C GLN A 2 3.48 -14.63 16.99
N PRO A 3 2.42 -13.90 16.60
CA PRO A 3 1.29 -14.46 15.89
C PRO A 3 1.74 -15.28 14.69
N ARG A 4 1.11 -16.43 14.47
CA ARG A 4 1.52 -17.38 13.44
C ARG A 4 0.32 -18.09 12.82
N LEU A 5 0.53 -18.60 11.61
CA LEU A 5 -0.37 -19.50 10.91
C LEU A 5 -0.07 -20.92 11.43
N ASP A 6 -1.09 -21.60 11.93
CA ASP A 6 -0.99 -23.00 12.34
C ASP A 6 -1.88 -23.85 11.42
N GLY A 7 -1.41 -25.07 11.12
CA GLY A 7 -2.15 -26.00 10.28
C GLY A 7 -2.11 -25.65 8.79
N THR A 8 -3.18 -26.00 8.09
CA THR A 8 -3.27 -25.90 6.64
C THR A 8 -3.79 -24.53 6.21
N SER A 9 -3.12 -23.93 5.22
CA SER A 9 -3.63 -22.76 4.49
C SER A 9 -3.90 -23.15 3.05
N SER A 10 -4.96 -22.61 2.46
CA SER A 10 -5.32 -22.84 1.06
C SER A 10 -5.92 -21.58 0.44
N PHE A 11 -5.86 -21.50 -0.88
CA PHE A 11 -6.53 -20.46 -1.64
C PHE A 11 -7.09 -21.04 -2.93
N SER A 12 -8.11 -20.38 -3.47
CA SER A 12 -8.65 -20.64 -4.80
C SER A 12 -8.93 -19.32 -5.50
N LEU A 13 -8.54 -19.24 -6.77
CA LEU A 13 -8.80 -18.08 -7.63
C LEU A 13 -9.92 -18.42 -8.62
N ALA A 14 -10.89 -17.53 -8.71
CA ALA A 14 -11.87 -17.45 -9.78
C ALA A 14 -11.57 -16.19 -10.64
N ASP A 15 -12.38 -15.95 -11.66
CA ASP A 15 -12.15 -14.82 -12.58
C ASP A 15 -12.16 -13.46 -11.88
N ASP A 16 -13.04 -13.24 -10.91
CA ASP A 16 -13.21 -11.96 -10.22
C ASP A 16 -13.04 -12.06 -8.69
N LYS A 17 -12.81 -13.26 -8.17
CA LYS A 17 -12.84 -13.55 -6.74
C LYS A 17 -11.69 -14.43 -6.32
N VAL A 18 -11.31 -14.27 -5.06
CA VAL A 18 -10.37 -15.13 -4.38
C VAL A 18 -10.95 -15.61 -3.07
N SER A 19 -10.89 -16.91 -2.86
CA SER A 19 -11.23 -17.52 -1.57
C SER A 19 -9.95 -17.96 -0.88
N VAL A 20 -9.81 -17.61 0.39
CA VAL A 20 -8.67 -18.00 1.23
C VAL A 20 -9.23 -18.72 2.45
N ALA A 21 -8.67 -19.88 2.77
CA ALA A 21 -8.98 -20.61 3.99
C ALA A 21 -7.71 -20.85 4.81
N VAL A 22 -7.79 -20.59 6.10
CA VAL A 22 -6.72 -20.78 7.08
C VAL A 22 -7.28 -21.57 8.25
N GLU A 23 -6.68 -22.73 8.51
CA GLU A 23 -7.09 -23.61 9.60
C GLU A 23 -7.03 -22.89 10.94
N ARG A 24 -5.91 -22.19 11.22
CA ARG A 24 -5.74 -21.51 12.50
C ARG A 24 -4.76 -20.34 12.43
N VAL A 25 -5.10 -19.27 13.13
CA VAL A 25 -4.19 -18.16 13.46
C VAL A 25 -4.10 -18.09 14.98
N SER A 26 -2.90 -18.25 15.54
CA SER A 26 -2.70 -18.19 16.99
C SER A 26 -1.77 -17.07 17.41
N ASN A 27 -1.96 -16.56 18.62
CA ASN A 27 -1.02 -15.67 19.29
C ASN A 27 -0.39 -16.40 20.49
N PRO A 28 0.79 -17.02 20.34
CA PRO A 28 1.45 -17.79 21.41
C PRO A 28 2.13 -16.93 22.50
N ARG A 29 1.96 -15.61 22.48
CA ARG A 29 2.50 -14.72 23.53
C ARG A 29 1.77 -14.93 24.87
N THR A 30 2.26 -14.31 25.95
CA THR A 30 1.61 -14.39 27.27
C THR A 30 0.18 -13.82 27.23
N PRO A 31 -0.75 -14.27 28.09
CA PRO A 31 -2.18 -13.90 28.00
C PRO A 31 -2.47 -12.40 27.95
N ASP A 32 -1.65 -11.61 28.65
CA ASP A 32 -1.70 -10.14 28.74
C ASP A 32 -1.11 -9.43 27.50
N ASN A 33 -0.49 -10.17 26.59
CA ASN A 33 0.19 -9.63 25.41
C ASN A 33 -0.71 -9.70 24.17
N LEU A 34 -1.50 -8.65 24.01
CA LEU A 34 -2.39 -8.42 22.86
C LEU A 34 -1.57 -8.18 21.57
N SER A 35 -2.02 -8.77 20.47
CA SER A 35 -1.46 -8.44 19.15
C SER A 35 -1.88 -7.03 18.70
N GLY A 36 -1.08 -6.43 17.82
CA GLY A 36 -1.59 -5.39 16.93
C GLY A 36 -2.72 -5.92 16.04
N THR A 37 -3.33 -5.05 15.24
CA THR A 37 -4.31 -5.48 14.24
C THR A 37 -3.67 -6.48 13.29
N LEU A 38 -4.18 -7.70 13.27
CA LEU A 38 -3.77 -8.75 12.36
C LEU A 38 -4.54 -8.62 11.05
N ALA A 39 -3.83 -8.87 9.95
CA ALA A 39 -4.38 -8.95 8.62
C ALA A 39 -3.77 -10.15 7.87
N LEU A 40 -4.57 -10.76 7.01
CA LEU A 40 -4.12 -11.72 6.03
C LEU A 40 -4.04 -11.05 4.67
N GLU A 41 -2.91 -11.20 4.00
CA GLU A 41 -2.70 -10.64 2.67
C GLU A 41 -2.25 -11.75 1.73
N LEU A 42 -2.93 -11.91 0.60
CA LEU A 42 -2.54 -12.82 -0.46
C LEU A 42 -1.79 -12.04 -1.53
N TRP A 43 -0.61 -12.53 -1.90
CA TRP A 43 0.30 -11.86 -2.81
C TRP A 43 0.70 -12.77 -3.98
N ALA A 44 0.79 -12.19 -5.17
CA ALA A 44 1.49 -12.73 -6.33
C ALA A 44 2.89 -12.14 -6.41
N LEU A 45 3.91 -12.99 -6.36
CA LEU A 45 5.32 -12.63 -6.25
C LEU A 45 6.14 -13.27 -7.39
N PRO A 46 7.27 -12.66 -7.80
CA PRO A 46 8.12 -13.20 -8.85
C PRO A 46 8.91 -14.45 -8.41
N ALA A 47 9.00 -14.70 -7.10
CA ALA A 47 9.63 -15.86 -6.48
C ALA A 47 8.90 -16.21 -5.17
N PRO A 48 9.08 -17.43 -4.61
CA PRO A 48 8.55 -17.78 -3.30
C PRO A 48 8.97 -16.76 -2.23
N TYR A 49 8.02 -16.35 -1.38
CA TYR A 49 8.29 -15.36 -0.35
C TYR A 49 9.26 -15.91 0.70
N GLN A 50 10.22 -15.08 1.12
CA GLN A 50 11.20 -15.47 2.13
C GLN A 50 11.08 -14.61 3.39
N ALA A 51 11.11 -13.29 3.24
CA ALA A 51 11.02 -12.32 4.35
C ALA A 51 10.87 -10.90 3.80
N GLY A 52 10.60 -9.94 4.70
CA GLY A 52 10.62 -8.52 4.40
C GLY A 52 9.28 -7.96 3.92
N GLU A 53 9.35 -6.91 3.11
CA GLU A 53 8.18 -6.38 2.43
C GLU A 53 7.91 -7.18 1.15
N PRO A 54 6.65 -7.52 0.85
CA PRO A 54 6.31 -8.29 -0.34
C PRO A 54 6.57 -7.48 -1.61
N GLU A 55 7.44 -7.99 -2.47
CA GLU A 55 7.73 -7.40 -3.79
C GLU A 55 6.86 -8.06 -4.86
N GLY A 56 5.65 -7.54 -5.06
CA GLY A 56 4.77 -8.05 -6.10
C GLY A 56 3.41 -7.38 -6.13
N ARG A 57 2.38 -8.13 -6.51
CA ARG A 57 1.01 -7.64 -6.64
C ARG A 57 0.15 -8.27 -5.55
N GLN A 58 -0.40 -7.43 -4.69
CA GLN A 58 -1.40 -7.86 -3.72
C GLN A 58 -2.69 -8.27 -4.43
N LEU A 59 -3.13 -9.51 -4.20
CA LEU A 59 -4.33 -10.10 -4.81
C LEU A 59 -5.57 -9.89 -3.93
N ALA A 60 -5.41 -9.98 -2.61
CA ALA A 60 -6.47 -9.68 -1.65
C ALA A 60 -5.91 -9.38 -0.27
N THR A 61 -6.73 -8.74 0.56
CA THR A 61 -6.46 -8.53 1.99
C THR A 61 -7.74 -8.68 2.80
N THR A 62 -7.57 -9.19 4.02
CA THR A 62 -8.62 -9.28 5.03
C THR A 62 -8.06 -8.86 6.39
N THR A 63 -8.67 -7.88 7.02
CA THR A 63 -8.32 -7.48 8.40
C THR A 63 -9.06 -8.38 9.38
N LEU A 64 -8.32 -9.03 10.29
CA LEU A 64 -8.86 -9.95 11.31
C LEU A 64 -9.17 -9.24 12.63
N GLY A 65 -8.42 -8.19 12.97
CA GLY A 65 -8.49 -7.51 14.27
C GLY A 65 -7.37 -7.92 15.22
N SER A 66 -7.51 -7.67 16.52
CA SER A 66 -6.50 -8.01 17.53
C SER A 66 -6.82 -9.31 18.24
N LEU A 67 -5.79 -10.10 18.55
CA LEU A 67 -5.88 -11.40 19.20
C LEU A 67 -5.10 -11.37 20.51
N ALA A 68 -5.78 -11.66 21.63
CA ALA A 68 -5.11 -11.76 22.94
C ALA A 68 -4.09 -12.90 22.94
N GLY A 69 -3.10 -12.84 23.83
CA GLY A 69 -2.13 -13.92 23.95
C GLY A 69 -2.78 -15.21 24.43
N GLN A 70 -2.19 -16.35 24.05
CA GLN A 70 -2.74 -17.69 24.24
C GLN A 70 -4.13 -17.92 23.61
N GLN A 71 -4.61 -17.00 22.75
CA GLN A 71 -5.84 -17.19 21.98
C GLN A 71 -5.54 -17.56 20.53
N ALA A 72 -6.58 -18.05 19.85
CA ALA A 72 -6.54 -18.35 18.42
C ALA A 72 -7.91 -18.23 17.77
N TRP A 73 -7.89 -17.90 16.49
CA TRP A 73 -9.03 -18.11 15.59
C TRP A 73 -8.83 -19.41 14.82
N GLN A 74 -9.93 -20.06 14.48
CA GLN A 74 -9.95 -21.36 13.81
C GLN A 74 -10.94 -21.31 12.64
N ASP A 75 -10.72 -22.18 11.65
CA ASP A 75 -11.61 -22.38 10.50
C ASP A 75 -11.96 -21.08 9.78
N LEU A 76 -10.94 -20.24 9.57
CA LEU A 76 -11.09 -18.96 8.92
C LEU A 76 -11.27 -19.15 7.42
N ALA A 77 -12.36 -18.63 6.85
CA ALA A 77 -12.61 -18.65 5.42
C ALA A 77 -13.13 -17.28 4.95
N PHE A 78 -12.52 -16.75 3.91
CA PHE A 78 -12.84 -15.43 3.35
C PHE A 78 -13.00 -15.52 1.85
N ASN A 79 -13.96 -14.77 1.31
CA ASN A 79 -14.17 -14.62 -0.12
C ASN A 79 -14.14 -13.13 -0.47
N GLN A 80 -13.11 -12.72 -1.19
CA GLN A 80 -12.81 -11.32 -1.50
C GLN A 80 -12.76 -11.12 -3.02
N ALA A 81 -12.99 -9.89 -3.48
CA ALA A 81 -12.73 -9.53 -4.86
C ALA A 81 -11.23 -9.67 -5.16
N LEU A 82 -10.91 -10.24 -6.32
CA LEU A 82 -9.53 -10.35 -6.78
C LEU A 82 -9.07 -8.96 -7.26
N ALA A 83 -8.09 -8.39 -6.57
CA ALA A 83 -7.66 -7.01 -6.78
C ALA A 83 -6.85 -6.81 -8.07
N ALA A 84 -6.22 -7.87 -8.59
CA ALA A 84 -5.36 -7.78 -9.76
C ALA A 84 -5.17 -9.14 -10.45
N HIS A 85 -4.91 -9.07 -11.76
CA HIS A 85 -4.56 -10.20 -12.64
C HIS A 85 -3.22 -9.91 -13.30
N PRO A 86 -2.10 -10.05 -12.57
CA PRO A 86 -0.81 -9.72 -13.13
C PRO A 86 -0.46 -10.76 -14.21
N ALA A 87 -0.23 -10.30 -15.44
CA ALA A 87 0.15 -11.17 -16.54
C ALA A 87 1.43 -11.96 -16.22
N GLY A 88 1.50 -13.20 -16.72
CA GLY A 88 2.64 -14.10 -16.53
C GLY A 88 2.44 -15.09 -15.39
N THR A 89 3.54 -15.71 -14.97
CA THR A 89 3.57 -16.78 -13.97
C THR A 89 4.11 -16.26 -12.65
N TRP A 90 3.35 -16.47 -11.58
CA TRP A 90 3.60 -15.89 -10.26
C TRP A 90 3.56 -16.95 -9.16
N TYR A 91 4.40 -16.79 -8.16
CA TYR A 91 4.35 -17.56 -6.93
C TYR A 91 3.38 -16.90 -5.97
N ILE A 92 2.48 -17.70 -5.39
CA ILE A 92 1.48 -17.19 -4.46
C ILE A 92 1.97 -17.39 -3.03
N ALA A 93 1.83 -16.36 -2.21
CA ALA A 93 2.11 -16.42 -0.79
C ALA A 93 0.96 -15.78 0.01
N LEU A 94 0.59 -16.41 1.11
CA LEU A 94 -0.28 -15.85 2.13
C LEU A 94 0.58 -15.31 3.27
N LEU A 95 0.43 -14.03 3.58
CA LEU A 95 1.20 -13.35 4.63
C LEU A 95 0.25 -13.03 5.79
N LEU A 96 0.67 -13.38 7.01
CA LEU A 96 0.10 -12.88 8.25
C LEU A 96 0.84 -11.61 8.65
N ARG A 97 0.14 -10.49 8.61
CA ARG A 97 0.67 -9.16 8.90
C ARG A 97 0.12 -8.67 10.24
N GLU A 98 0.97 -8.03 11.04
CA GLU A 98 0.57 -7.39 12.30
C GLU A 98 0.89 -5.90 12.24
N TRP A 99 -0.11 -5.06 12.53
CA TRP A 99 0.07 -3.62 12.65
C TRP A 99 0.98 -3.31 13.84
N SER A 100 2.00 -2.49 13.59
CA SER A 100 2.89 -1.91 14.58
C SER A 100 2.83 -0.38 14.52
N ALA A 101 3.53 0.31 15.42
CA ALA A 101 3.61 1.77 15.41
C ALA A 101 4.07 2.36 14.06
N ASN A 102 4.81 1.58 13.26
CA ASN A 102 5.39 2.01 11.99
C ASN A 102 4.75 1.36 10.76
N GLY A 103 3.61 0.68 10.92
CA GLY A 103 2.93 -0.03 9.83
C GLY A 103 2.88 -1.54 10.01
N TYR A 104 2.37 -2.23 8.99
CA TYR A 104 2.25 -3.69 8.99
C TYR A 104 3.62 -4.35 8.84
N VAL A 105 3.85 -5.39 9.65
CA VAL A 105 5.05 -6.24 9.59
C VAL A 105 4.62 -7.68 9.41
N THR A 106 5.31 -8.42 8.54
CA THR A 106 5.06 -9.85 8.35
C THR A 106 5.47 -10.62 9.60
N ARG A 107 4.53 -11.33 10.21
CA ARG A 107 4.76 -12.21 11.36
C ARG A 107 4.91 -13.66 10.96
N ASP A 108 4.16 -14.06 9.95
CA ASP A 108 4.27 -15.40 9.42
C ASP A 108 3.81 -15.44 7.97
N PHE A 109 4.10 -16.53 7.28
CA PHE A 109 3.68 -16.71 5.90
C PHE A 109 3.52 -18.19 5.52
N SER A 110 2.73 -18.42 4.47
CA SER A 110 2.60 -19.72 3.82
C SER A 110 2.80 -19.53 2.32
N ASN A 111 3.79 -20.22 1.76
CA ASN A 111 4.00 -20.25 0.31
C ASN A 111 3.19 -21.39 -0.30
N PHE A 112 2.58 -21.14 -1.45
CA PHE A 112 1.93 -22.17 -2.24
C PHE A 112 2.90 -22.67 -3.32
N PRO A 113 3.12 -23.99 -3.42
CA PRO A 113 4.19 -24.55 -4.24
C PRO A 113 3.90 -24.49 -5.74
N LEU A 114 2.63 -24.39 -6.12
CA LEU A 114 2.22 -24.32 -7.52
C LEU A 114 2.07 -22.84 -7.92
N PRO A 115 2.84 -22.37 -8.91
CA PRO A 115 2.68 -21.03 -9.42
C PRO A 115 1.37 -20.90 -10.20
N VAL A 116 0.84 -19.68 -10.25
CA VAL A 116 -0.37 -19.33 -10.99
C VAL A 116 0.03 -18.54 -12.23
N THR A 117 -0.54 -18.90 -13.37
CA THR A 117 -0.32 -18.18 -14.63
C THR A 117 -1.59 -17.46 -15.04
N TRP A 118 -1.49 -16.14 -15.21
CA TRP A 118 -2.52 -15.36 -15.91
C TRP A 118 -2.05 -15.07 -17.33
N ASN A 119 -2.85 -15.49 -18.30
CA ASN A 119 -2.59 -15.16 -19.69
C ASN A 119 -2.85 -13.66 -19.92
N GLU A 120 -2.06 -13.02 -20.78
CA GLU A 120 -2.24 -11.62 -21.19
C GLU A 120 -3.58 -11.34 -21.90
N ALA A 121 -4.43 -12.37 -22.11
CA ALA A 121 -5.68 -12.26 -22.85
C ALA A 121 -6.83 -11.52 -22.13
N SER A 122 -6.57 -10.86 -20.99
CA SER A 122 -7.44 -9.79 -20.47
C SER A 122 -6.73 -8.43 -20.40
N ALA A 123 -5.77 -8.20 -21.29
CA ALA A 123 -5.48 -6.86 -21.75
C ALA A 123 -6.53 -6.47 -22.79
N VAL A 124 -7.66 -5.92 -22.33
CA VAL A 124 -8.41 -5.01 -23.20
C VAL A 124 -7.45 -3.86 -23.52
N ALA A 125 -7.26 -3.63 -24.81
CA ALA A 125 -6.32 -2.69 -25.40
C ALA A 125 -6.46 -1.25 -24.84
N PRO A 126 -5.41 -0.43 -24.96
CA PRO A 126 -5.14 0.77 -24.17
C PRO A 126 -5.85 2.01 -24.73
N VAL A 127 -6.30 2.91 -23.84
CA VAL A 127 -6.40 4.33 -24.19
C VAL A 127 -5.04 4.95 -23.86
N GLU A 128 -4.25 5.09 -24.91
CA GLU A 128 -3.02 5.84 -24.97
C GLU A 128 -3.31 7.34 -24.86
N GLU A 129 -2.71 7.99 -23.87
CA GLU A 129 -2.01 9.24 -24.14
C GLU A 129 -0.68 9.19 -23.38
N ALA A 130 0.30 8.58 -24.03
CA ALA A 130 1.71 8.74 -23.70
C ALA A 130 2.15 10.18 -24.09
N PRO A 131 3.27 10.69 -23.54
CA PRO A 131 4.56 10.18 -23.97
C PRO A 131 5.33 9.62 -22.76
N ALA A 132 5.79 8.37 -22.83
CA ALA A 132 6.98 7.94 -23.56
C ALA A 132 8.29 8.41 -22.89
N GLY A 133 9.14 7.44 -22.56
CA GLY A 133 10.46 7.65 -21.97
C GLY A 133 10.81 6.53 -20.98
N SER A 134 10.65 5.27 -21.37
CA SER A 134 11.75 4.42 -21.87
C SER A 134 12.93 4.26 -20.93
N THR A 135 13.03 3.02 -20.43
CA THR A 135 14.26 2.21 -20.28
C THR A 135 15.34 2.69 -19.32
N SER A 136 15.61 1.86 -18.30
CA SER A 136 16.96 1.74 -17.75
C SER A 136 17.37 0.26 -17.74
N PRO A 137 18.40 -0.14 -18.51
CA PRO A 137 19.03 -1.46 -18.42
C PRO A 137 19.83 -1.64 -17.13
N ALA A 138 19.99 -2.90 -16.72
CA ALA A 138 20.69 -3.36 -15.52
C ALA A 138 22.16 -2.90 -15.39
N ALA A 139 22.61 -2.65 -14.14
CA ALA A 139 23.87 -3.10 -13.51
C ALA A 139 24.43 -2.09 -12.46
N LYS A 140 24.68 -2.60 -11.24
CA LYS A 140 25.53 -2.05 -10.14
C LYS A 140 27.02 -2.23 -10.54
N PRO A 141 28.10 -1.57 -10.00
CA PRO A 141 28.30 -0.60 -8.89
C PRO A 141 29.25 0.63 -9.18
N ALA A 142 29.26 1.65 -8.29
CA ALA A 142 30.28 2.74 -8.10
C ALA A 142 30.66 3.64 -9.32
N THR A 143 30.83 4.97 -9.22
CA THR A 143 32.07 5.61 -8.75
C THR A 143 31.93 7.16 -8.65
N LYS A 144 32.40 7.70 -7.51
CA LYS A 144 33.01 9.03 -7.25
C LYS A 144 32.29 10.36 -7.57
N ALA A 145 32.42 11.21 -6.54
CA ALA A 145 32.62 12.66 -6.59
C ALA A 145 31.39 13.55 -6.86
N ALA A 146 30.91 14.16 -5.77
CA ALA A 146 30.76 15.61 -5.56
C ALA A 146 31.02 16.53 -6.78
N PRO A 147 30.30 17.67 -6.94
CA PRO A 147 30.11 18.60 -5.81
C PRO A 147 28.79 19.37 -5.69
N LYS A 148 28.59 19.79 -4.43
CA LYS A 148 27.85 20.94 -3.92
C LYS A 148 27.96 22.20 -4.79
N ALA A 149 26.84 22.90 -4.99
CA ALA A 149 26.59 24.33 -4.68
C ALA A 149 25.25 24.70 -5.35
N LYS A 150 24.20 25.03 -4.59
CA LYS A 150 23.86 26.34 -4.02
C LYS A 150 23.35 27.36 -5.06
N ALA A 151 22.11 27.80 -4.83
CA ALA A 151 21.42 28.99 -5.33
C ALA A 151 21.00 28.95 -6.82
N ALA A 152 19.86 29.50 -7.26
CA ALA A 152 18.93 30.45 -6.65
C ALA A 152 17.52 30.18 -7.24
N ALA A 153 16.49 30.14 -6.40
CA ALA A 153 15.48 31.20 -6.28
C ALA A 153 14.46 31.25 -7.43
N ALA A 154 13.29 30.65 -7.17
CA ALA A 154 12.03 31.34 -7.40
C ALA A 154 11.04 30.86 -6.33
N ALA A 155 10.93 31.62 -5.24
CA ALA A 155 9.62 31.72 -4.61
C ALA A 155 8.70 32.35 -5.66
N PRO A 156 7.46 31.88 -5.73
CA PRO A 156 6.46 32.74 -5.12
C PRO A 156 5.74 32.03 -3.98
N ALA A 157 5.20 32.87 -3.10
CA ALA A 157 4.50 32.55 -1.87
C ALA A 157 3.12 31.90 -2.11
N SER A 158 3.06 30.92 -2.99
CA SER A 158 1.84 30.22 -3.37
C SER A 158 2.15 28.78 -3.72
N VAL A 159 1.79 27.85 -2.83
CA VAL A 159 1.92 26.42 -3.09
C VAL A 159 0.81 26.00 -4.06
N SER A 160 1.17 25.58 -5.27
CA SER A 160 0.20 25.15 -6.27
C SER A 160 -0.43 23.82 -5.89
N ILE A 161 -1.73 23.79 -5.68
CA ILE A 161 -2.48 22.63 -5.21
C ILE A 161 -2.42 21.49 -6.22
N ASN A 162 -2.35 21.76 -7.52
CA ASN A 162 -2.30 20.73 -8.57
C ASN A 162 -0.90 20.18 -8.83
N THR A 163 0.15 20.97 -8.61
CA THR A 163 1.53 20.60 -8.98
C THR A 163 2.45 20.37 -7.78
N ALA A 164 2.12 20.90 -6.60
CA ALA A 164 2.97 20.77 -5.42
C ALA A 164 3.13 19.31 -4.98
N THR A 165 4.23 18.99 -4.35
CA THR A 165 4.44 17.67 -3.76
C THR A 165 3.71 17.56 -2.41
N ALA A 166 3.46 16.33 -1.95
CA ALA A 166 2.88 16.09 -0.62
C ALA A 166 3.70 16.74 0.51
N ALA A 167 5.02 16.84 0.32
CA ALA A 167 5.93 17.48 1.25
C ALA A 167 5.74 19.02 1.30
N GLU A 168 5.53 19.65 0.15
CA GLU A 168 5.28 21.10 0.06
C GLU A 168 3.91 21.48 0.60
N LEU A 169 2.88 20.68 0.32
CA LEU A 169 1.55 20.87 0.91
C LEU A 169 1.59 20.67 2.44
N ALA A 170 2.31 19.66 2.93
CA ALA A 170 2.49 19.44 4.38
C ALA A 170 3.36 20.51 5.06
N ALA A 171 4.19 21.25 4.30
CA ALA A 171 4.96 22.37 4.80
C ALA A 171 4.11 23.65 4.95
N VAL A 172 2.90 23.71 4.38
CA VAL A 172 2.00 24.86 4.55
C VAL A 172 1.44 24.89 5.97
N LYS A 173 1.72 25.98 6.69
CA LYS A 173 1.30 26.20 8.08
C LYS A 173 -0.23 26.22 8.18
N GLY A 174 -0.82 25.11 8.62
CA GLY A 174 -2.28 24.93 8.74
C GLY A 174 -2.83 23.75 7.93
N LEU A 175 -1.99 23.08 7.14
CA LEU A 175 -2.33 21.91 6.34
C LEU A 175 -1.78 20.65 7.01
N SER A 176 -2.65 19.72 7.38
CA SER A 176 -2.25 18.46 8.02
C SER A 176 -1.80 17.43 6.99
N LYS A 177 -0.92 16.49 7.36
CA LYS A 177 -0.46 15.43 6.44
C LYS A 177 -1.62 14.64 5.82
N THR A 178 -2.70 14.43 6.57
CA THR A 178 -3.93 13.78 6.10
C THR A 178 -4.60 14.60 5.00
N VAL A 179 -4.68 15.92 5.17
CA VAL A 179 -5.26 16.83 4.18
C VAL A 179 -4.34 16.98 2.97
N ALA A 180 -3.01 17.00 3.15
CA ALA A 180 -2.04 17.02 2.05
C ALA A 180 -2.19 15.79 1.16
N ALA A 181 -2.29 14.60 1.77
CA ALA A 181 -2.51 13.35 1.06
C ALA A 181 -3.86 13.35 0.33
N ALA A 182 -4.92 13.88 0.96
CA ALA A 182 -6.23 13.97 0.35
C ALA A 182 -6.28 14.98 -0.81
N ILE A 183 -5.53 16.08 -0.72
CA ILE A 183 -5.35 17.03 -1.82
C ILE A 183 -4.61 16.36 -2.97
N VAL A 184 -3.49 15.69 -2.71
CA VAL A 184 -2.75 14.97 -3.78
C VAL A 184 -3.64 13.91 -4.45
N ALA A 185 -4.46 13.21 -3.67
CA ALA A 185 -5.36 12.17 -4.18
C ALA A 185 -6.57 12.71 -4.96
N ALA A 186 -7.03 13.93 -4.67
CA ALA A 186 -8.20 14.54 -5.31
C ALA A 186 -7.86 15.53 -6.44
N ARG A 187 -6.60 15.55 -6.89
CA ARG A 187 -6.21 16.28 -8.10
C ARG A 187 -6.88 15.71 -9.35
N PRO A 188 -7.18 16.55 -10.35
CA PRO A 188 -6.96 18.00 -10.40
C PRO A 188 -8.13 18.79 -9.81
N PHE A 189 -7.83 19.83 -9.03
CA PHE A 189 -8.81 20.81 -8.57
C PHE A 189 -8.94 21.94 -9.58
N LYS A 190 -10.18 22.36 -9.88
CA LYS A 190 -10.46 23.47 -10.80
C LYS A 190 -10.61 24.82 -10.08
N SER A 191 -10.88 24.79 -8.79
CA SER A 191 -11.06 25.99 -7.97
C SER A 191 -10.58 25.73 -6.54
N LEU A 192 -10.19 26.78 -5.82
CA LEU A 192 -9.81 26.67 -4.41
C LEU A 192 -10.97 26.17 -3.56
N ASP A 193 -12.23 26.47 -3.91
CA ASP A 193 -13.41 26.08 -3.14
C ASP A 193 -13.65 24.56 -3.08
N GLU A 194 -13.12 23.78 -4.04
CA GLU A 194 -13.16 22.31 -3.99
C GLU A 194 -12.33 21.75 -2.83
N LEU A 195 -11.37 22.52 -2.30
CA LEU A 195 -10.62 22.14 -1.11
C LEU A 195 -11.49 22.04 0.14
N VAL A 196 -12.61 22.76 0.23
CA VAL A 196 -13.54 22.67 1.37
C VAL A 196 -14.23 21.30 1.42
N GLY A 197 -14.39 20.65 0.27
CA GLY A 197 -14.92 19.29 0.18
C GLY A 197 -13.93 18.19 0.58
N VAL A 198 -12.65 18.52 0.73
CA VAL A 198 -11.61 17.56 1.09
C VAL A 198 -11.82 17.08 2.52
N LYS A 199 -11.94 15.76 2.69
CA LYS A 199 -12.16 15.11 3.99
C LYS A 199 -11.08 15.51 5.00
N GLY A 200 -11.43 16.39 5.94
CA GLY A 200 -10.52 16.93 6.97
C GLY A 200 -10.08 18.38 6.76
N MET A 201 -10.50 19.05 5.68
CA MET A 201 -10.31 20.49 5.49
C MET A 201 -11.49 21.27 6.10
N GLY A 202 -11.21 22.03 7.17
CA GLY A 202 -12.20 22.93 7.77
C GLY A 202 -12.17 24.34 7.16
N VAL A 203 -13.32 25.01 7.16
CA VAL A 203 -13.49 26.39 6.64
C VAL A 203 -12.46 27.38 7.21
N LYS A 204 -12.09 27.23 8.50
CA LYS A 204 -11.07 28.06 9.16
C LYS A 204 -9.63 27.82 8.67
N SER A 205 -9.32 26.59 8.25
CA SER A 205 -8.00 26.28 7.65
C SER A 205 -7.97 26.77 6.22
N PHE A 206 -9.04 26.56 5.46
CA PHE A 206 -9.18 27.07 4.10
C PHE A 206 -9.02 28.59 4.01
N ASP A 207 -9.64 29.36 4.91
CA ASP A 207 -9.56 30.83 4.90
C ASP A 207 -8.12 31.35 5.09
N LYS A 208 -7.34 30.68 5.95
CA LYS A 208 -5.92 30.98 6.16
C LYS A 208 -5.02 30.51 5.01
N LEU A 209 -5.46 29.48 4.28
CA LEU A 209 -4.70 28.85 3.21
C LEU A 209 -4.98 29.49 1.84
N LYS A 210 -6.14 30.13 1.63
CA LYS A 210 -6.49 30.83 0.38
C LYS A 210 -5.47 31.89 -0.05
N GLY A 211 -4.75 32.50 0.90
CA GLY A 211 -3.69 33.47 0.61
C GLY A 211 -2.30 32.85 0.34
N SER A 212 -2.12 31.55 0.56
CA SER A 212 -0.82 30.85 0.41
C SER A 212 -0.89 29.66 -0.55
N LEU A 213 -2.05 29.42 -1.17
CA LEU A 213 -2.29 28.36 -2.14
C LEU A 213 -2.68 28.96 -3.49
N SER A 214 -2.11 28.42 -4.57
CA SER A 214 -2.54 28.67 -5.94
C SER A 214 -3.08 27.37 -6.54
N LEU A 215 -3.83 27.45 -7.64
CA LEU A 215 -4.12 26.27 -8.46
C LEU A 215 -2.86 25.77 -9.18
#